data_AF-A0AAW1YF18-F1
#
_entry.id   AF-A0AAW1YF18-F1
#
_cell.length_a   1.000
_cell.length_b   1.000
_cell.length_c   1.000
_cell.angle_alpha   90.00
_cell.angle_beta   90.00
_cell.angle_gamma   90.00
#
_symmetry.space_group_name_H-M   'P 1'
#
loop_
_entity.id
_entity.type
_entity.pdbx_description
1 polymer ?
#
loop_
_entity_poly.entity_id
_entity_poly.type
_entity_poly.pdbx_seq_one_letter_code
_entity_poly.pdbx_strand_id
1 'polypeptide(L)'
;MTDVDMPDIDGFKFLQLVRYVDKDLPVILLSTSGDTKVVMKGISNGACDYLLKPVRVEQLKLIWQHVFRRRTKDSKTSSLTPAGLLLCLSRPSFNQKKTQAKR
;
A
#
# COMPACT_ATOMS: atom_id res chain seq x y z
N MET A 1 -1.02 -7.50 6.96
CA MET A 1 0.17 -6.62 6.98
C MET A 1 1.38 -7.51 7.17
N THR A 2 2.50 -7.22 6.51
CA THR A 2 3.72 -8.05 6.57
C THR A 2 4.96 -7.18 6.66
N ASP A 3 6.02 -7.69 7.26
CA ASP A 3 7.33 -7.04 7.31
C ASP A 3 8.09 -7.23 6.00
N VAL A 4 8.97 -6.28 5.66
CA VAL A 4 9.96 -6.41 4.59
C VAL A 4 11.16 -7.20 5.10
N ASP A 5 11.61 -6.87 6.31
CA ASP A 5 12.82 -7.41 6.91
C ASP A 5 12.47 -8.65 7.74
N MET A 6 12.10 -9.73 7.05
CA MET A 6 11.83 -11.05 7.65
C MET A 6 13.07 -11.96 7.58
N PRO A 7 13.33 -12.78 8.61
CA PRO A 7 14.52 -13.63 8.67
C PRO A 7 14.51 -14.78 7.65
N ASP A 8 13.35 -15.40 7.40
CA ASP A 8 13.26 -16.60 6.55
C ASP A 8 12.86 -16.25 5.10
N ILE A 9 11.78 -15.49 4.94
CA ILE A 9 11.20 -15.16 3.63
C ILE A 9 11.13 -13.64 3.51
N ASP A 10 11.83 -13.09 2.52
CA ASP A 10 11.75 -11.68 2.17
C ASP A 10 10.27 -11.26 1.94
N GLY A 11 9.84 -10.19 2.60
CA GLY A 11 8.49 -9.63 2.46
C GLY A 11 8.11 -9.31 1.02
N PHE A 12 9.08 -9.02 0.15
CA PHE A 12 8.83 -8.85 -1.29
C PHE A 12 8.46 -10.17 -1.98
N LYS A 13 9.13 -11.28 -1.64
CA LYS A 13 8.79 -12.61 -2.17
C LYS A 13 7.44 -13.06 -1.66
N PHE A 14 7.16 -12.84 -0.37
CA PHE A 14 5.85 -13.11 0.20
C PHE A 14 4.74 -12.33 -0.52
N LEU A 15 4.94 -11.04 -0.78
CA LEU A 15 4.00 -10.23 -1.55
C LEU A 15 3.73 -10.82 -2.94
N GLN A 16 4.77 -11.27 -3.65
CA GLN A 16 4.61 -11.89 -4.97
C GLN A 16 3.81 -13.18 -4.90
N LEU A 17 4.06 -14.04 -3.91
CA LEU A 17 3.32 -15.29 -3.71
C LEU A 17 1.86 -15.02 -3.38
N VAL A 18 1.58 -14.09 -2.47
CA VAL A 18 0.21 -13.71 -2.11
C VAL A 18 -0.53 -13.17 -3.32
N ARG A 19 0.11 -12.29 -4.11
CA ARG A 19 -0.49 -11.76 -5.34
C ARG A 19 -0.70 -12.82 -6.43
N TYR A 20 0.05 -13.91 -6.41
CA TYR A 20 -0.19 -15.03 -7.33
C TYR A 20 -1.47 -15.79 -6.96
N VAL A 21 -1.73 -15.96 -5.66
CA VAL A 21 -2.93 -16.65 -5.14
C VAL A 21 -4.17 -15.75 -5.19
N ASP A 22 -4.06 -14.52 -4.72
CA ASP A 22 -5.16 -13.56 -4.64
C ASP A 22 -4.65 -12.15 -4.97
N LYS A 23 -5.05 -11.64 -6.14
CA LYS A 23 -4.65 -10.31 -6.62
C LYS A 23 -5.44 -9.18 -5.96
N ASP A 24 -6.61 -9.48 -5.40
CA ASP A 24 -7.51 -8.48 -4.83
C ASP A 24 -7.23 -8.26 -3.33
N LEU A 25 -6.42 -9.13 -2.71
CA LEU A 25 -5.99 -8.99 -1.32
C LEU A 25 -5.06 -7.78 -1.14
N PRO A 26 -5.46 -6.74 -0.37
CA PRO A 26 -4.59 -5.59 -0.13
C PRO A 26 -3.49 -5.94 0.88
N VAL A 27 -2.26 -6.09 0.38
CA VAL A 27 -1.07 -6.33 1.20
C VAL A 27 -0.35 -5.02 1.49
N ILE A 28 -0.02 -4.78 2.75
CA ILE A 28 0.73 -3.60 3.21
C ILE A 28 2.06 -4.08 3.78
N LEU A 29 3.14 -3.45 3.31
CA LEU A 29 4.51 -3.73 3.72
C LEU A 29 4.93 -2.79 4.84
N LEU A 30 5.66 -3.33 5.82
CA LEU A 30 6.25 -2.58 6.94
C LEU A 30 7.77 -2.72 6.85
N SER A 31 8.55 -1.66 6.95
CA SER A 31 10.02 -1.75 6.98
C SER A 31 10.62 -0.74 7.95
N THR A 32 11.85 -0.98 8.39
CA THR A 32 12.64 0.03 9.11
C THR A 32 13.36 0.98 8.16
N SER A 33 13.61 0.59 6.90
CA SER A 33 14.25 1.45 5.91
C SER A 33 13.24 2.29 5.13
N GLY A 34 13.44 3.61 5.20
CA GLY A 34 12.70 4.64 4.46
C GLY A 34 13.27 4.95 3.09
N ASP A 35 14.22 4.15 2.61
CA ASP A 35 14.86 4.40 1.33
C ASP A 35 13.86 4.40 0.19
N THR A 36 13.82 5.49 -0.57
CA THR A 36 12.86 5.66 -1.66
C THR A 36 12.95 4.52 -2.68
N LYS A 37 14.15 3.97 -2.89
CA LYS A 37 14.37 2.81 -3.78
C LYS A 37 13.61 1.56 -3.30
N VAL A 38 13.65 1.27 -2.01
CA VAL A 38 12.99 0.10 -1.40
C VAL A 38 11.48 0.30 -1.39
N VAL A 39 11.02 1.51 -1.05
CA VAL A 39 9.60 1.89 -1.11
C VAL A 39 9.07 1.75 -2.54
N MET A 40 9.79 2.26 -3.54
CA MET A 40 9.41 2.15 -4.95
C MET A 40 9.39 0.70 -5.42
N LYS A 41 10.34 -0.12 -4.97
CA LYS A 41 10.35 -1.57 -5.24
C LYS A 41 9.09 -2.24 -4.70
N GLY A 42 8.68 -1.96 -3.46
CA GLY A 42 7.46 -2.55 -2.88
C GLY A 42 6.19 -2.19 -3.65
N ILE A 43 6.06 -0.91 -4.02
CA ILE A 43 4.90 -0.43 -4.78
C ILE A 43 4.88 -0.99 -6.19
N SER A 44 6.04 -1.08 -6.85
CA SER A 44 6.16 -1.68 -8.19
C SER A 44 5.82 -3.18 -8.18
N ASN A 45 6.09 -3.87 -7.07
CA ASN A 45 5.70 -5.27 -6.86
C ASN A 45 4.21 -5.43 -6.52
N GLY A 46 3.43 -4.34 -6.45
CA GLY A 46 1.99 -4.37 -6.21
C GLY A 46 1.58 -4.30 -4.74
N ALA A 47 2.45 -3.81 -3.86
CA ALA A 47 2.03 -3.50 -2.49
C ALA A 47 0.96 -2.41 -2.50
N CYS A 48 -0.07 -2.58 -1.67
CA CYS A 48 -1.14 -1.60 -1.51
C CYS A 48 -0.62 -0.33 -0.82
N ASP A 49 0.22 -0.49 0.20
CA ASP A 49 0.86 0.60 0.92
C ASP A 49 2.19 0.15 1.54
N TYR A 50 3.02 1.11 1.93
CA TYR A 50 4.33 0.89 2.55
C TYR A 50 4.48 1.80 3.76
N LEU A 51 4.73 1.22 4.93
CA LEU A 51 4.88 1.97 6.17
C LEU A 51 6.25 1.77 6.79
N LEU A 52 6.70 2.83 7.46
CA LEU A 52 7.91 2.82 8.23
C LEU A 52 7.62 2.44 9.67
N LYS A 53 8.46 1.56 10.20
CA LYS A 53 8.50 1.19 11.61
C LYS A 53 9.31 2.26 12.36
N PRO A 54 8.85 2.73 13.53
CA PRO A 54 7.60 2.36 14.20
C PRO A 54 6.36 3.04 13.57
N VAL A 55 5.30 2.26 13.34
CA VAL A 55 4.05 2.79 12.77
C VAL A 55 3.28 3.55 13.84
N ARG A 56 2.87 4.79 13.53
CA ARG A 56 2.03 5.59 14.44
C ARG A 56 0.57 5.17 14.32
N VAL A 57 -0.18 5.25 15.42
CA VAL A 57 -1.59 4.81 15.49
C VAL A 57 -2.47 5.60 14.50
N GLU A 58 -2.16 6.88 14.28
CA GLU A 58 -2.89 7.73 13.33
C GLU A 58 -2.74 7.22 11.89
N GLN A 59 -1.54 6.79 11.50
CA GLN A 59 -1.29 6.22 10.17
C GLN A 59 -2.04 4.90 10.00
N LEU A 60 -2.06 4.06 11.04
CA LEU A 60 -2.77 2.79 11.01
C LEU A 60 -4.28 2.99 10.80
N LYS A 61 -4.89 3.96 11.49
CA LYS A 61 -6.31 4.31 11.34
C LYS A 61 -6.66 4.74 9.91
N LEU A 62 -5.82 5.58 9.30
CA LEU A 62 -6.03 6.04 7.92
C LEU A 62 -6.02 4.87 6.92
N ILE A 63 -5.09 3.93 7.11
CA ILE A 63 -4.95 2.77 6.24
C ILE A 63 -6.09 1.78 6.45
N TRP A 64 -6.50 1.57 7.70
CA TRP A 64 -7.65 0.72 8.01
C TRP A 64 -8.92 1.24 7.34
N GLN A 65 -9.21 2.54 7.45
CA GLN A 65 -10.34 3.17 6.77
C GLN A 65 -10.26 3.00 5.25
N HIS A 66 -9.07 3.11 4.66
CA HIS A 66 -8.84 2.93 3.24
C HIS A 66 -9.06 1.48 2.77
N VAL A 67 -8.50 0.51 3.48
CA VAL A 67 -8.62 -0.92 3.17
C VAL A 67 -10.07 -1.39 3.33
N PHE A 68 -10.72 -1.00 4.43
CA PHE A 68 -12.11 -1.36 4.70
C PHE A 68 -13.07 -0.81 3.63
N ARG A 69 -12.83 0.42 3.14
CA ARG A 69 -13.63 1.04 2.08
C ARG A 69 -13.45 0.38 0.71
N ARG A 70 -12.30 -0.24 0.44
CA ARG A 70 -12.08 -0.99 -0.81
C ARG A 70 -12.91 -2.28 -0.83
N ARG A 71 -12.86 -3.07 0.25
CA ARG A 71 -13.63 -4.32 0.39
C ARG A 71 -15.14 -4.12 0.24
N THR A 72 -15.67 -2.97 0.67
CA THR A 72 -17.11 -2.66 0.61
C THR A 72 -17.57 -2.13 -0.75
N LYS A 73 -16.65 -1.74 -1.64
CA LYS A 73 -16.98 -1.25 -2.99
C LYS A 73 -16.89 -2.30 -4.09
N ASP A 74 -16.19 -3.42 -3.88
CA ASP A 74 -16.07 -4.46 -4.92
C ASP A 74 -17.38 -5.20 -5.24
N SER A 75 -18.44 -5.01 -4.47
CA SER A 75 -19.78 -5.53 -4.80
C SER A 75 -20.50 -4.70 -5.88
N LYS A 76 -20.04 -3.49 -6.19
CA LYS A 76 -20.58 -2.66 -7.28
C LYS A 76 -19.46 -1.83 -7.90
N THR A 77 -19.11 -2.09 -9.15
CA THR A 77 -19.02 -1.11 -10.27
C THR A 77 -17.93 -1.51 -11.27
N SER A 78 -18.35 -2.20 -12.32
CA SER A 78 -17.64 -2.54 -13.55
C SER A 78 -17.50 -1.35 -14.53
N SER A 79 -17.45 -0.11 -14.06
CA SER A 79 -17.29 1.06 -14.93
C SER A 79 -16.32 2.09 -14.33
N LEU A 80 -15.14 2.16 -14.92
CA LEU A 80 -14.14 3.20 -14.63
C LEU A 80 -14.66 4.54 -15.15
N THR A 81 -15.24 5.35 -14.25
CA THR A 81 -15.61 6.73 -14.54
C THR A 81 -14.45 7.69 -14.23
N PRO A 82 -14.37 8.87 -14.90
CA PRO A 82 -13.35 9.89 -14.62
C PRO A 82 -13.29 10.32 -13.15
N ALA A 83 -14.40 10.23 -12.41
CA ALA A 83 -14.47 10.51 -10.98
C ALA A 83 -13.69 9.48 -10.12
N GLY A 84 -13.61 8.22 -10.56
CA GLY A 84 -12.84 7.17 -9.89
C GLY A 84 -11.32 7.45 -9.94
N LEU A 85 -10.85 8.05 -11.03
CA LEU A 85 -9.46 8.49 -11.21
C LEU A 85 -9.13 9.66 -10.26
N LEU A 86 -10.03 10.64 -10.13
CA LEU A 86 -9.86 11.75 -9.19
C LEU A 86 -9.76 11.27 -7.75
N LEU A 87 -10.62 10.31 -7.36
CA LEU A 87 -10.57 9.69 -6.02
C LEU A 87 -9.28 8.89 -5.78
N CYS A 88 -8.65 8.37 -6.84
CA CYS A 88 -7.36 7.68 -6.77
C CYS A 88 -6.21 8.67 -6.55
N LEU A 89 -6.26 9.84 -7.18
CA LEU A 89 -5.26 10.91 -7.07
C LEU A 89 -5.39 11.73 -5.79
N SER A 90 -6.59 11.82 -5.20
CA SER A 90 -6.84 12.46 -3.89
C SER A 90 -6.48 11.57 -2.69
N ARG A 91 -5.84 10.41 -2.89
CA ARG A 91 -5.43 9.52 -1.80
C ARG A 91 -4.33 10.19 -0.95
N PRO A 92 -4.48 10.26 0.39
CA PRO A 92 -3.43 10.77 1.28
C PRO A 92 -2.09 10.04 1.14
N SER A 93 -2.14 8.73 0.84
CA SER A 93 -0.95 7.89 0.63
C SER A 93 -0.17 8.27 -0.67
N PHE A 94 -0.84 8.83 -1.68
CA PHE A 94 -0.17 9.44 -2.83
C PHE A 94 0.36 10.84 -2.50
N ASN A 95 -0.37 11.60 -1.68
CA ASN A 95 0.00 12.97 -1.33
C ASN A 95 1.22 13.06 -0.39
N GLN A 96 1.49 12.03 0.44
CA GLN A 96 2.75 11.97 1.20
C GLN A 96 4.00 11.76 0.32
N LYS A 97 3.86 11.18 -0.88
CA LYS A 97 5.00 10.98 -1.80
C LYS A 97 5.43 12.25 -2.52
N LYS A 98 4.61 13.30 -2.56
CA LYS A 98 5.02 14.61 -3.11
C LYS A 98 5.72 15.48 -2.07
N THR A 99 5.48 15.29 -0.77
CA THR A 99 6.02 16.17 0.27
C THR A 99 7.46 15.86 0.70
N GLN A 100 8.06 14.75 0.23
CA GLN A 100 9.47 14.41 0.50
C GLN A 100 10.42 14.64 -0.69
N ALA A 101 9.96 15.23 -1.79
CA ALA A 101 10.79 15.62 -2.93
C ALA A 101 11.18 17.12 -2.92
N LYS A 102 11.31 17.72 -1.73
CA LYS A 102 11.82 19.08 -1.57
C LYS A 102 12.72 19.17 -0.35
N ARG A 103 13.96 18.71 -0.52
CA ARG A 103 15.16 19.22 0.13
C ARG A 103 16.34 18.96 -0.77
#